data_AF-A0A6B1HZR2-F1
#
_entry.id   AF-A0A6B1HZR2-F1
#
_cell.length_a   1.000
_cell.length_b   1.000
_cell.length_c   1.000
_cell.angle_alpha   90.00
_cell.angle_beta   90.00
_cell.angle_gamma   90.00
#
_symmetry.space_group_name_H-M   'P 1'
#
loop_
_entity.id
_entity.type
_entity.pdbx_description
1 polymer ?
#
loop_
_entity_poly.entity_id
_entity_poly.type
_entity_poly.pdbx_seq_one_letter_code
_entity_poly.pdbx_strand_id
1 'polypeptide(L)'
;AYWINAYNAFTLRGVIDAYPIASVKDAFALSGFFNRQGFVAGGQEMTLDHVENKIIRPTYQEPRIHFAVNCAALSCPQLENRAFTGPDLDARLERALTRFAQDPNHVRLQGKQLHLSKILDWYGEDFTAWFPPDRPNPENMPTIVNYLRPYLLPDLAAGLTEDIAIEYNNYDWALNEDKETGSPRPAADSP
;
A
#
# COMPACT_ATOMS: atom_id res chain seq x y z
N ALA A 1 -3.70 -12.69 -6.82
CA ALA A 1 -4.90 -12.12 -7.48
C ALA A 1 -6.17 -12.28 -6.64
N TYR A 2 -6.67 -13.50 -6.43
CA TYR A 2 -7.92 -13.74 -5.66
C TYR A 2 -7.95 -13.02 -4.30
N TRP A 3 -6.95 -13.24 -3.45
CA TRP A 3 -6.93 -12.67 -2.10
C TRP A 3 -6.80 -11.14 -2.07
N ILE A 4 -6.04 -10.54 -2.99
CA ILE A 4 -5.95 -9.07 -3.15
C ILE A 4 -7.33 -8.51 -3.51
N ASN A 5 -8.02 -9.15 -4.46
CA ASN A 5 -9.36 -8.74 -4.86
C ASN A 5 -10.37 -8.90 -3.71
N ALA A 6 -10.29 -10.01 -2.97
CA ALA A 6 -11.15 -10.23 -1.80
C ALA A 6 -10.94 -9.15 -0.75
N TYR A 7 -9.68 -8.86 -0.40
CA TYR A 7 -9.34 -7.78 0.54
C TYR A 7 -9.90 -6.44 0.07
N ASN A 8 -9.59 -6.02 -1.16
CA ASN A 8 -10.05 -4.73 -1.69
C ASN A 8 -11.58 -4.64 -1.77
N ALA A 9 -12.26 -5.72 -2.18
CA ALA A 9 -13.71 -5.76 -2.23
C ALA A 9 -14.34 -5.68 -0.83
N PHE A 10 -13.75 -6.36 0.16
CA PHE A 10 -14.19 -6.28 1.55
C PHE A 10 -14.02 -4.85 2.06
N THR A 11 -12.85 -4.23 1.89
CA THR A 11 -12.62 -2.82 2.26
C THR A 11 -13.67 -1.89 1.66
N LEU A 12 -13.90 -1.97 0.34
CA LEU A 12 -14.90 -1.16 -0.34
C LEU A 12 -16.31 -1.38 0.24
N ARG A 13 -16.68 -2.63 0.47
CA ARG A 13 -17.97 -2.97 1.06
C ARG A 13 -18.16 -2.34 2.43
N GLY A 14 -17.13 -2.38 3.28
CA GLY A 14 -17.17 -1.76 4.60
C GLY A 14 -17.35 -0.26 4.59
N VAL A 15 -16.63 0.42 3.70
CA VAL A 15 -16.76 1.86 3.52
C VAL A 15 -18.18 2.20 3.08
N ILE A 16 -18.75 1.45 2.12
CA ILE A 16 -20.11 1.66 1.63
C ILE A 16 -21.14 1.42 2.74
N ASP A 17 -21.02 0.33 3.50
CA ASP A 17 -21.96 -0.03 4.56
C ASP A 17 -21.93 0.96 5.74
N ALA A 18 -20.78 1.61 5.99
CA ALA A 18 -20.63 2.61 7.04
C ALA A 18 -20.95 4.04 6.59
N TYR A 19 -21.04 4.29 5.28
CA TYR A 19 -21.18 5.64 4.73
C TYR A 19 -22.45 6.35 5.24
N PRO A 20 -22.40 7.66 5.57
CA PRO A 20 -21.24 8.57 5.47
C PRO A 20 -20.30 8.52 6.70
N ILE A 21 -18.99 8.52 6.44
CA ILE A 21 -17.92 8.60 7.45
C ILE A 21 -16.86 9.62 7.04
N ALA A 22 -16.27 10.32 8.01
CA ALA A 22 -15.17 11.25 7.74
C ALA A 22 -13.80 10.54 7.72
N SER A 23 -13.68 9.46 8.50
CA SER A 23 -12.44 8.70 8.62
C SER A 23 -12.72 7.22 8.42
N VAL A 24 -11.82 6.51 7.76
CA VAL A 24 -11.95 5.05 7.66
C VAL A 24 -11.79 4.40 9.04
N LYS A 25 -11.10 5.08 9.98
CA LYS A 25 -11.12 4.68 11.39
C LYS A 25 -12.52 4.67 11.98
N ASP A 26 -13.44 5.49 11.50
CA ASP A 26 -14.82 5.49 12.00
C ASP A 26 -15.57 4.25 11.49
N ALA A 27 -15.37 3.85 10.23
CA ALA A 27 -15.80 2.52 9.77
C ALA A 27 -15.16 1.41 10.61
N PHE A 28 -13.89 1.55 10.97
CA PHE A 28 -13.16 0.56 11.77
C PHE A 28 -13.65 0.52 13.23
N ALA A 29 -14.03 1.65 13.82
CA ALA A 29 -14.45 1.79 15.21
C ALA A 29 -15.95 1.52 15.42
N LEU A 30 -16.82 1.99 14.52
CA LEU A 30 -18.26 1.75 14.58
C LEU A 30 -18.61 0.29 14.24
N SER A 31 -17.76 -0.41 13.48
CA SER A 31 -18.05 -1.76 12.97
C SER A 31 -17.07 -2.84 13.43
N GLY A 32 -15.96 -2.52 14.10
CA GLY A 32 -14.90 -3.50 14.38
C GLY A 32 -14.30 -4.12 13.11
N PHE A 33 -14.30 -3.38 12.01
CA PHE A 33 -14.28 -3.87 10.62
C PHE A 33 -13.13 -4.82 10.22
N PHE A 34 -11.91 -4.60 10.73
CA PHE A 34 -10.78 -5.52 10.52
C PHE A 34 -10.86 -6.80 11.36
N ASN A 35 -11.73 -6.84 12.37
CA ASN A 35 -11.83 -7.88 13.40
C ASN A 35 -13.24 -8.50 13.50
N ARG A 36 -14.25 -7.92 12.85
CA ARG A 36 -15.59 -8.52 12.72
C ARG A 36 -15.50 -9.62 11.67
N GLN A 37 -15.74 -10.84 12.11
CA GLN A 37 -16.09 -11.96 11.22
C GLN A 37 -17.35 -11.55 10.43
N GLY A 38 -17.34 -11.77 9.12
CA GLY A 38 -18.52 -11.50 8.29
C GLY A 38 -18.28 -11.60 6.79
N PHE A 39 -17.02 -11.50 6.36
CA PHE A 39 -16.68 -11.66 4.95
C PHE A 39 -16.38 -13.11 4.61
N VAL A 40 -16.98 -13.63 3.54
CA VAL A 40 -16.77 -15.00 3.10
C VAL A 40 -15.83 -15.01 1.89
N ALA A 41 -14.66 -15.63 2.04
CA ALA A 41 -13.73 -15.95 0.95
C ALA A 41 -13.17 -17.36 1.15
N GLY A 42 -12.92 -18.09 0.05
CA GLY A 42 -12.47 -19.48 0.13
C GLY A 42 -13.43 -20.43 0.87
N GLY A 43 -14.71 -20.05 1.00
CA GLY A 43 -15.71 -20.81 1.76
C GLY A 43 -15.62 -20.65 3.29
N GLN A 44 -14.80 -19.72 3.79
CA GLN A 44 -14.65 -19.45 5.22
C GLN A 44 -14.98 -18.00 5.53
N GLU A 45 -15.58 -17.79 6.70
CA GLU A 45 -15.78 -16.46 7.26
C GLU A 45 -14.46 -15.96 7.85
N MET A 46 -14.06 -14.75 7.46
CA MET A 46 -12.80 -14.17 7.85
C MET A 46 -12.88 -12.65 7.93
N THR A 47 -11.83 -12.08 8.50
CA THR A 47 -11.65 -10.64 8.64
C THR A 47 -10.59 -10.15 7.66
N LEU A 48 -10.52 -8.84 7.41
CA LEU A 48 -9.45 -8.26 6.59
C LEU A 48 -8.06 -8.52 7.15
N ASP A 49 -7.89 -8.43 8.47
CA ASP A 49 -6.63 -8.77 9.15
C ASP A 49 -6.24 -10.24 8.88
N HIS A 50 -7.21 -11.15 8.94
CA HIS A 50 -6.97 -12.55 8.63
C HIS A 50 -6.50 -12.74 7.18
N VAL A 51 -7.18 -12.11 6.21
CA VAL A 51 -6.79 -12.18 4.79
C VAL A 51 -5.36 -11.70 4.61
N GLU A 52 -4.99 -10.55 5.15
CA GLU A 52 -3.67 -9.95 4.94
C GLU A 52 -2.57 -10.68 5.73
N ASN A 53 -2.75 -10.78 7.05
CA ASN A 53 -1.71 -11.18 7.99
C ASN A 53 -1.65 -12.70 8.25
N LYS A 54 -2.71 -13.45 7.93
CA LYS A 54 -2.74 -14.92 8.11
C LYS A 54 -2.72 -15.69 6.80
N ILE A 55 -3.09 -15.06 5.68
CA ILE A 55 -3.10 -15.69 4.36
C ILE A 55 -2.07 -15.05 3.44
N ILE A 56 -2.24 -13.79 3.02
CA ILE A 56 -1.45 -13.20 1.93
C ILE A 56 0.04 -13.11 2.30
N ARG A 57 0.37 -12.37 3.36
CA ARG A 57 1.74 -12.11 3.77
C ARG A 57 2.56 -13.39 4.01
N PRO A 58 2.12 -14.33 4.89
CA PRO A 58 2.92 -15.53 5.18
C PRO A 58 2.98 -16.52 4.01
N THR A 59 1.93 -16.60 3.17
CA THR A 59 1.87 -17.59 2.07
C THR A 59 2.70 -17.18 0.88
N TYR A 60 2.64 -15.91 0.49
CA TYR A 60 3.23 -15.45 -0.77
C TYR A 60 4.56 -14.71 -0.57
N GLN A 61 4.79 -14.09 0.59
CA GLN A 61 6.01 -13.32 0.87
C GLN A 61 6.35 -12.31 -0.25
N GLU A 62 5.29 -11.71 -0.80
CA GLU A 62 5.36 -10.79 -1.94
C GLU A 62 5.15 -9.36 -1.42
N PRO A 63 6.22 -8.56 -1.22
CA PRO A 63 6.10 -7.23 -0.62
C PRO A 63 5.27 -6.24 -1.45
N ARG A 64 5.15 -6.46 -2.78
CA ARG A 64 4.37 -5.56 -3.64
C ARG A 64 2.88 -5.55 -3.31
N ILE A 65 2.40 -6.52 -2.51
CA ILE A 65 1.01 -6.55 -2.04
C ILE A 65 0.64 -5.29 -1.24
N HIS A 66 1.57 -4.69 -0.50
CA HIS A 66 1.34 -3.47 0.30
C HIS A 66 0.98 -2.22 -0.51
N PHE A 67 1.22 -2.26 -1.82
CA PHE A 67 0.85 -1.19 -2.77
C PHE A 67 -0.42 -1.54 -3.57
N ALA A 68 -0.91 -2.76 -3.43
CA ALA A 68 -2.05 -3.30 -4.18
C ALA A 68 -3.28 -3.57 -3.31
N VAL A 69 -3.08 -3.83 -2.01
CA VAL A 69 -4.15 -3.84 -1.02
C VAL A 69 -4.40 -2.43 -0.52
N ASN A 70 -5.66 -2.03 -0.43
CA ASN A 70 -6.04 -0.66 -0.10
C ASN A 70 -6.95 -0.65 1.14
N CYS A 71 -6.64 0.26 2.06
CA CYS A 71 -7.32 0.48 3.32
C CYS A 71 -8.31 1.68 3.29
N ALA A 72 -8.61 2.21 2.10
CA ALA A 72 -9.47 3.36 1.78
C ALA A 72 -9.11 4.72 2.40
N ALA A 73 -8.11 4.79 3.27
CA ALA A 73 -7.62 6.03 3.85
C ALA A 73 -6.84 6.88 2.82
N LEU A 74 -6.77 8.19 3.07
CA LEU A 74 -6.14 9.18 2.20
C LEU A 74 -4.66 8.88 1.95
N SER A 75 -3.95 8.36 2.95
CA SER A 75 -2.55 7.95 2.82
C SER A 75 -2.35 6.52 2.26
N CYS A 76 -3.41 5.77 1.95
CA CYS A 76 -3.27 4.45 1.34
C CYS A 76 -2.77 4.57 -0.11
N PRO A 77 -2.10 3.54 -0.65
CA PRO A 77 -1.75 3.47 -2.06
C PRO A 77 -3.00 3.55 -2.91
N GLN A 78 -2.87 4.06 -4.13
CA GLN A 78 -3.99 4.17 -5.05
C GLN A 78 -4.66 2.82 -5.33
N LEU A 79 -5.98 2.74 -5.14
CA LEU A 79 -6.76 1.57 -5.49
C LEU A 79 -6.87 1.43 -7.02
N GLU A 80 -6.61 0.22 -7.51
CA GLU A 80 -6.81 -0.12 -8.92
C GLU A 80 -8.30 -0.16 -9.29
N ASN A 81 -8.66 0.45 -10.43
CA ASN A 81 -10.05 0.51 -10.91
C ASN A 81 -10.54 -0.80 -11.56
N ARG A 82 -9.73 -1.86 -11.55
CA ARG A 82 -10.06 -3.19 -12.08
C ARG A 82 -9.59 -4.28 -11.13
N ALA A 83 -10.29 -5.40 -11.08
CA ALA A 83 -9.83 -6.57 -10.32
C ALA A 83 -8.54 -7.14 -10.94
N PHE A 84 -7.62 -7.62 -10.11
CA PHE A 84 -6.41 -8.35 -10.51
C PHE A 84 -6.76 -9.70 -11.13
N THR A 85 -6.05 -10.11 -12.18
CA THR A 85 -6.16 -11.47 -12.73
C THR A 85 -4.82 -12.20 -12.59
N GLY A 86 -4.82 -13.53 -12.73
CA GLY A 86 -3.57 -14.30 -12.69
C GLY A 86 -2.55 -13.86 -13.77
N PRO A 87 -2.95 -13.77 -15.05
CA PRO A 87 -2.04 -13.43 -16.15
C PRO A 87 -1.35 -12.08 -16.05
N ASP A 88 -1.97 -11.07 -15.43
CA ASP A 88 -1.45 -9.69 -15.37
C ASP A 88 -1.00 -9.27 -13.96
N LEU A 89 -1.03 -10.18 -12.98
CA LEU A 89 -0.79 -9.86 -11.57
C LEU A 89 0.57 -9.20 -11.36
N ASP A 90 1.64 -9.84 -11.83
CA ASP A 90 3.01 -9.39 -11.60
C ASP A 90 3.23 -7.98 -12.17
N ALA A 91 2.88 -7.77 -13.43
CA ALA A 91 2.99 -6.47 -14.09
C ALA A 91 2.14 -5.39 -13.39
N ARG A 92 1.03 -5.76 -12.73
CA ARG A 92 0.18 -4.81 -12.00
C ARG A 92 0.69 -4.48 -10.62
N LEU A 93 1.25 -5.47 -9.91
CA LEU A 93 1.96 -5.25 -8.67
C LEU A 93 3.16 -4.32 -8.90
N GLU A 94 3.90 -4.55 -9.98
CA GLU A 94 5.01 -3.70 -10.41
C GLU A 94 4.54 -2.26 -10.64
N ARG A 95 3.48 -2.06 -11.43
CA ARG A 95 2.92 -0.71 -11.68
C ARG A 95 2.43 -0.04 -10.41
N ALA A 96 1.80 -0.77 -9.49
CA ALA A 96 1.33 -0.21 -8.23
C ALA A 96 2.48 0.30 -7.37
N LEU A 97 3.57 -0.48 -7.25
CA LEU A 97 4.80 -0.06 -6.58
C LEU A 97 5.43 1.15 -7.27
N THR A 98 5.59 1.13 -8.59
CA THR A 98 6.16 2.24 -9.35
C THR A 98 5.39 3.54 -9.11
N ARG A 99 4.06 3.50 -9.22
CA ARG A 99 3.23 4.70 -8.95
C ARG A 99 3.39 5.19 -7.52
N PHE A 100 3.38 4.28 -6.53
CA PHE A 100 3.58 4.64 -5.13
C PHE A 100 4.95 5.29 -4.89
N ALA A 101 6.00 4.73 -5.47
CA ALA A 101 7.37 5.22 -5.33
C ALA A 101 7.62 6.57 -6.02
N GLN A 102 6.80 6.92 -7.02
CA GLN A 102 6.88 8.17 -7.78
C GLN A 102 5.92 9.25 -7.26
N ASP A 103 5.03 8.93 -6.33
CA ASP A 103 4.13 9.90 -5.71
C ASP A 103 4.86 10.68 -4.59
N PRO A 104 4.99 12.01 -4.69
CA PRO A 104 5.66 12.84 -3.66
C PRO A 104 4.95 12.83 -2.29
N ASN A 105 3.68 12.41 -2.22
CA ASN A 105 2.98 12.20 -0.96
C ASN A 105 3.51 10.98 -0.20
N HIS A 106 4.07 10.00 -0.92
CA HIS A 106 4.57 8.76 -0.36
C HIS A 106 6.10 8.72 -0.28
N VAL A 107 6.80 9.23 -1.30
CA VAL A 107 8.26 9.24 -1.35
C VAL A 107 8.74 10.58 -1.88
N ARG A 108 9.45 11.34 -1.05
CA ARG A 108 10.06 12.60 -1.47
C ARG A 108 11.39 12.85 -0.76
N LEU A 109 12.32 13.49 -1.47
CA LEU A 109 13.60 13.92 -0.93
C LEU A 109 13.55 15.43 -0.65
N GLN A 110 13.91 15.83 0.58
CA GLN A 110 14.05 17.23 0.98
C GLN A 110 15.44 17.45 1.57
N GLY A 111 16.35 18.03 0.79
CA GLY A 111 17.77 18.14 1.18
C GLY A 111 18.38 16.75 1.37
N LYS A 112 18.82 16.43 2.60
CA LYS A 112 19.35 15.11 2.98
C LYS A 112 18.35 14.23 3.72
N GLN A 113 17.06 14.55 3.63
CA GLN A 113 16.00 13.82 4.32
C GLN A 113 15.05 13.17 3.33
N LEU A 114 15.00 11.84 3.37
CA LEU A 114 14.08 11.02 2.60
C LEU A 114 12.82 10.79 3.42
N HIS A 115 11.73 11.43 3.00
CA HIS A 115 10.41 11.24 3.59
C HIS A 115 9.72 10.05 2.93
N LEU A 116 9.34 9.09 3.75
CA LEU A 116 8.71 7.84 3.34
C LEU A 116 7.30 7.71 3.94
N SER A 117 6.38 7.08 3.22
CA SER A 117 5.07 6.71 3.76
C SER A 117 5.20 5.79 4.96
N LYS A 118 4.30 5.93 5.94
CA LYS A 118 4.24 5.11 7.15
C LYS A 118 4.04 3.61 6.87
N ILE A 119 3.51 3.25 5.70
CA ILE A 119 3.39 1.85 5.25
C ILE A 119 4.76 1.17 5.22
N LEU A 120 5.79 1.89 4.80
CA LEU A 120 7.15 1.38 4.70
C LEU A 120 7.81 1.17 6.08
N ASP A 121 7.29 1.84 7.12
CA ASP A 121 7.67 1.63 8.53
C ASP A 121 6.95 0.40 9.09
N TRP A 122 5.62 0.36 8.97
CA TRP A 122 4.78 -0.72 9.53
C TRP A 122 5.08 -2.11 8.96
N TYR A 123 5.39 -2.17 7.66
CA TYR A 123 5.66 -3.42 6.96
C TYR A 123 7.12 -3.59 6.57
N GLY A 124 8.04 -2.86 7.22
CA GLY A 124 9.47 -2.86 6.93
C GLY A 124 10.06 -4.27 6.77
N GLU A 125 9.69 -5.20 7.64
CA GLU A 125 10.16 -6.60 7.63
C GLU A 125 9.84 -7.33 6.31
N ASP A 126 8.68 -7.06 5.70
CA ASP A 126 8.27 -7.74 4.47
C ASP A 126 9.14 -7.35 3.27
N PHE A 127 9.77 -6.16 3.33
CA PHE A 127 10.72 -5.69 2.31
C PHE A 127 12.14 -6.22 2.56
N THR A 128 12.46 -6.62 3.80
CA THR A 128 13.84 -7.00 4.17
C THR A 128 14.30 -8.34 3.64
N ALA A 129 13.36 -9.23 3.30
CA ALA A 129 13.67 -10.53 2.71
C ALA A 129 13.67 -10.51 1.17
N TRP A 130 13.23 -9.40 0.55
CA TRP A 130 13.03 -9.33 -0.89
C TRP A 130 14.18 -8.61 -1.57
N PHE A 131 15.18 -9.39 -1.98
CA PHE A 131 16.26 -8.93 -2.84
C PHE A 131 16.42 -9.93 -3.97
N PRO A 132 16.26 -9.50 -5.23
CA PRO A 132 16.49 -10.42 -6.34
C PRO A 132 18.01 -10.77 -6.37
N PRO A 133 18.39 -11.98 -6.82
CA PRO A 133 19.78 -12.45 -6.72
C PRO A 133 20.83 -11.54 -7.37
N ASP A 134 20.41 -10.77 -8.38
CA ASP A 134 21.19 -9.80 -9.13
C ASP A 134 21.31 -8.43 -8.44
N ARG A 135 20.58 -8.21 -7.34
CA ARG A 135 20.59 -6.96 -6.58
C ARG A 135 20.51 -7.22 -5.06
N PRO A 136 21.57 -7.78 -4.46
CA PRO A 136 21.63 -7.98 -3.01
C PRO A 136 21.61 -6.65 -2.27
N ASN A 137 21.28 -6.68 -0.98
CA ASN A 137 21.32 -5.49 -0.15
C ASN A 137 22.76 -5.06 0.14
N PRO A 138 23.16 -3.81 -0.15
CA PRO A 138 24.45 -3.29 0.28
C PRO A 138 24.52 -3.20 1.82
N GLU A 139 25.67 -3.52 2.42
CA GLU A 139 25.85 -3.50 3.89
C GLU A 139 25.57 -2.12 4.51
N ASN A 140 25.85 -1.04 3.78
CA ASN A 140 25.75 0.34 4.27
C ASN A 140 24.51 1.10 3.76
N MET A 141 23.51 0.40 3.19
CA MET A 141 22.30 1.04 2.68
C MET A 141 21.08 0.55 3.46
N PRO A 142 20.20 1.44 3.96
CA PRO A 142 18.93 1.02 4.50
C PRO A 142 18.16 0.19 3.47
N THR A 143 17.75 -1.02 3.86
CA THR A 143 17.05 -2.00 3.02
C THR A 143 15.93 -1.38 2.18
N ILE A 144 15.10 -0.54 2.80
CA ILE A 144 13.96 0.07 2.12
C ILE A 144 14.38 1.04 1.01
N VAL A 145 15.50 1.75 1.22
CA VAL A 145 16.07 2.66 0.21
C VAL A 145 16.57 1.86 -0.97
N ASN A 146 17.29 0.77 -0.71
CA ASN A 146 17.69 -0.13 -1.78
C ASN A 146 16.46 -0.70 -2.50
N TYR A 147 15.49 -1.26 -1.78
CA TYR A 147 14.26 -1.83 -2.34
C TYR A 147 13.58 -0.89 -3.34
N LEU A 148 13.33 0.36 -2.92
CA LEU A 148 12.62 1.37 -3.72
C LEU A 148 13.44 1.93 -4.89
N ARG A 149 14.77 1.96 -4.81
CA ARG A 149 15.66 2.66 -5.76
C ARG A 149 15.31 2.49 -7.25
N PRO A 150 14.96 1.29 -7.76
CA PRO A 150 14.64 1.09 -9.18
C PRO A 150 13.32 1.74 -9.61
N TYR A 151 12.44 2.03 -8.65
CA TYR A 151 11.10 2.55 -8.86
C TYR A 151 11.04 4.07 -8.74
N LEU A 152 12.08 4.70 -8.18
CA LEU A 152 12.15 6.13 -7.95
C LEU A 152 12.38 6.89 -9.26
N LEU A 153 11.94 8.15 -9.28
CA LEU A 153 12.31 9.09 -10.35
C LEU A 153 13.84 9.26 -10.40
N PRO A 154 14.43 9.41 -11.60
CA PRO A 154 15.90 9.48 -11.76
C PRO A 154 16.57 10.53 -10.87
N ASP A 155 16.01 11.73 -10.76
CA ASP A 155 16.56 12.82 -9.96
C ASP A 155 16.52 12.51 -8.46
N LEU A 156 15.43 11.89 -7.98
CA LEU A 156 15.30 11.47 -6.60
C LEU A 156 16.30 10.36 -6.29
N ALA A 157 16.41 9.36 -7.17
CA ALA A 157 17.37 8.26 -7.03
C ALA A 157 18.84 8.73 -7.04
N ALA A 158 19.16 9.73 -7.86
CA ALA A 158 20.48 10.34 -7.93
C ALA A 158 20.83 11.13 -6.65
N GLY A 159 19.83 11.71 -5.98
CA GLY A 159 19.99 12.42 -4.72
C GLY A 159 20.17 11.51 -3.49
N LEU A 160 20.00 10.19 -3.62
CA LEU A 160 20.17 9.25 -2.52
C LEU A 160 21.65 8.92 -2.26
N THR A 161 22.18 9.48 -1.18
CA THR A 161 23.53 9.24 -0.65
C THR A 161 23.51 8.27 0.55
N GLU A 162 24.68 7.80 0.98
CA GLU A 162 24.81 6.88 2.13
C GLU A 162 24.44 7.53 3.47
N ASP A 163 24.53 8.85 3.58
CA ASP A 163 24.22 9.63 4.78
C ASP A 163 22.77 10.15 4.82
N ILE A 164 21.88 9.58 3.98
CA ILE A 164 20.49 9.99 3.92
C ILE A 164 19.74 9.68 5.22
N ALA A 165 19.08 10.67 5.80
CA ALA A 165 18.21 10.47 6.96
C ALA A 165 16.82 10.06 6.49
N ILE A 166 16.25 8.99 7.07
CA ILE A 166 14.88 8.55 6.77
C ILE A 166 13.93 9.15 7.79
N GLU A 167 12.84 9.74 7.31
CA GLU A 167 11.71 10.18 8.15
C GLU A 167 10.42 9.57 7.61
N TYR A 168 9.59 9.03 8.49
CA TYR A 168 8.28 8.50 8.10
C TYR A 168 7.18 9.54 8.30
N ASN A 169 6.41 9.76 7.24
CA ASN A 169 5.26 10.67 7.24
C ASN A 169 4.20 10.24 8.26
N ASN A 170 3.44 11.20 8.77
CA ASN A 170 2.19 10.91 9.48
C ASN A 170 1.20 10.25 8.52
N TYR A 171 0.41 9.31 9.03
CA TYR A 171 -0.60 8.61 8.24
C TYR A 171 -1.98 9.23 8.42
N ASP A 172 -2.53 9.80 7.35
CA ASP A 172 -3.86 10.38 7.34
C ASP A 172 -4.92 9.30 7.05
N TRP A 173 -5.81 9.12 8.02
CA TRP A 173 -6.88 8.13 8.02
C TRP A 173 -8.21 8.66 7.49
N ALA A 174 -8.27 9.94 7.12
CA ALA A 174 -9.43 10.51 6.45
C ALA A 174 -9.84 9.65 5.26
N LEU A 175 -11.14 9.53 5.02
CA LEU A 175 -11.65 8.79 3.86
C LEU A 175 -11.11 9.44 2.57
N ASN A 176 -10.62 8.62 1.63
CA ASN A 176 -10.15 9.10 0.34
C ASN A 176 -11.32 9.44 -0.61
N GLU A 177 -12.11 10.46 -0.24
CA GLU A 177 -13.22 11.00 -1.04
C GLU A 177 -12.89 12.37 -1.65
N ASP A 178 -13.47 12.63 -2.81
CA ASP A 178 -13.64 13.95 -3.36
C ASP A 178 -14.82 14.63 -2.65
N LYS A 179 -14.50 15.68 -1.89
CA LYS A 179 -15.48 16.38 -1.04
C LYS A 179 -16.49 17.20 -1.83
N GLU A 180 -16.26 17.46 -3.12
CA GLU A 180 -17.22 18.18 -3.97
C GLU A 180 -18.25 17.25 -4.60
N THR A 181 -17.86 16.01 -4.92
CA THR A 181 -18.69 15.07 -5.67
C THR A 181 -19.15 13.86 -4.85
N GLY A 182 -18.59 13.65 -3.66
CA GLY A 182 -18.81 12.45 -2.84
C GLY A 182 -18.29 11.15 -3.50
N SER A 183 -17.52 11.27 -4.58
CA SER A 183 -16.92 10.15 -5.32
C SER A 183 -15.48 9.91 -4.87
N PRO A 184 -14.88 8.74 -5.09
CA PRO A 184 -13.43 8.58 -4.93
C PRO A 184 -12.72 9.61 -5.79
N ARG A 185 -11.66 10.26 -5.27
CA ARG A 185 -10.86 11.16 -6.11
C ARG A 185 -10.41 10.38 -7.35
N PRO A 186 -10.61 10.94 -8.56
CA PRO A 186 -10.17 10.27 -9.76
C PRO A 186 -8.69 9.97 -9.63
N ALA A 187 -8.30 8.81 -10.17
CA ALA A 187 -6.89 8.58 -10.46
C ALA A 187 -6.38 9.83 -11.18
N ALA A 188 -5.33 10.48 -10.66
CA ALA A 188 -4.58 11.38 -11.51
C ALA A 188 -4.15 10.52 -12.69
N ASP A 189 -4.77 10.73 -13.84
CA ASP A 189 -4.48 9.99 -15.05
C ASP A 189 -2.97 10.11 -15.28
N SER A 190 -2.26 9.03 -15.01
CA SER A 190 -0.88 8.92 -15.45
C SER A 190 -0.97 8.77 -16.97
N PRO A 191 -0.28 9.62 -17.74
CA PRO A 191 -0.32 9.57 -19.21
C PRO A 191 0.10 8.20 -19.76
#